data_AF-A0A4R4BQE0-F1
#
_entry.id   AF-A0A4R4BQE0-F1
#
_cell.length_a   1.000
_cell.length_b   1.000
_cell.length_c   1.000
_cell.angle_alpha   90.00
_cell.angle_beta   90.00
_cell.angle_gamma   90.00
#
_symmetry.space_group_name_H-M   'P 1'
#
loop_
_entity.id
_entity.type
_entity.pdbx_description
1 polymer ?
#
loop_
_entity_poly.entity_id
_entity_poly.type
_entity_poly.pdbx_seq_one_letter_code
_entity_poly.pdbx_strand_id
1 'polypeptide(L)'
;MTEKYKKELRMVGPYRWGAIVLLFFGWTMVLFSQDYGASLSRGITLLSEGKYQEAIDTLVPIATKSSKADEQGEALYWLGQAYLSRGEYGKSIAAIEALEKTKRPPQRVIDGAYIKGRALYETGQYETSIGVLQDFFTKIEDPIRKSLALFWIGENLFSMGQYGEAEKIYTSLISQYPQSPKYEGARYRLALIQQKQIETELLGLLKWSHEEALRITEEYERRERAYEQALIAYQKRIAELLKDNRLATLEQENRDLLLQIARLKDELAVARNTPATAPQETPAAPSPSITQETPATPSKTEENPQVLELKQKALDIKNRIINRIAALESSRSQEAPQK
;
A
#
# COMPACT_ATOMS: atom_id res chain seq x y z
N MET A 1 -7.99 3.64 -107.46
CA MET A 1 -8.22 3.01 -106.15
C MET A 1 -9.20 1.87 -106.34
N THR A 2 -8.65 0.78 -106.84
CA THR A 2 -9.30 -0.36 -107.47
C THR A 2 -9.40 -1.50 -106.48
N GLU A 3 -10.55 -2.19 -106.45
CA GLU A 3 -10.95 -3.57 -106.05
C GLU A 3 -10.01 -4.50 -105.22
N LYS A 4 -8.72 -4.24 -105.10
CA LYS A 4 -7.72 -5.06 -104.42
C LYS A 4 -7.88 -5.11 -102.90
N TYR A 5 -8.56 -4.15 -102.27
CA TYR A 5 -8.80 -4.14 -100.82
C TYR A 5 -10.10 -4.83 -100.38
N LYS A 6 -11.03 -5.13 -101.30
CA LYS A 6 -12.31 -5.78 -100.97
C LYS A 6 -12.20 -7.31 -100.82
N LYS A 7 -11.07 -7.90 -101.23
CA LYS A 7 -10.88 -9.35 -101.29
C LYS A 7 -10.22 -9.95 -100.05
N GLU A 8 -9.58 -9.15 -99.19
CA GLU A 8 -8.96 -9.66 -97.96
C GLU A 8 -9.92 -9.74 -96.76
N LEU A 9 -11.05 -9.03 -96.78
CA LEU A 9 -12.03 -9.07 -95.69
C LEU A 9 -13.02 -10.25 -95.74
N ARG A 10 -12.92 -11.16 -96.73
CA ARG A 10 -13.86 -12.28 -96.92
C ARG A 10 -13.31 -13.67 -96.55
N MET A 11 -12.19 -13.76 -95.85
CA MET A 11 -11.64 -15.05 -95.36
C MET A 11 -11.35 -15.05 -93.86
N VAL A 12 -12.32 -14.64 -93.05
CA VAL A 12 -12.30 -14.90 -91.61
C VAL A 12 -13.62 -15.56 -91.24
N GLY A 13 -13.66 -16.89 -91.33
CA GLY A 13 -14.80 -17.69 -90.88
C GLY A 13 -15.10 -17.48 -89.38
N PRO A 14 -16.35 -17.73 -88.94
CA PRO A 14 -16.84 -17.40 -87.59
C PRO A 14 -16.05 -18.08 -86.45
N TYR A 15 -15.21 -19.06 -86.75
CA TYR A 15 -14.43 -19.83 -85.78
C TYR A 15 -13.14 -19.14 -85.31
N ARG A 16 -12.63 -18.08 -85.99
CA ARG A 16 -11.40 -17.40 -85.56
C ARG A 16 -11.62 -16.40 -84.43
N TRP A 17 -12.81 -15.82 -84.31
CA TRP A 17 -13.17 -14.96 -83.18
C TRP A 17 -13.43 -15.76 -81.89
N GLY A 18 -14.05 -16.94 -81.99
CA GLY A 18 -14.27 -17.82 -80.83
C GLY A 18 -12.98 -18.30 -80.15
N ALA A 19 -11.93 -18.58 -80.93
CA ALA A 19 -10.62 -18.98 -80.40
C ALA A 19 -9.88 -17.81 -79.70
N ILE A 20 -10.06 -16.58 -80.16
CA ILE A 20 -9.46 -15.38 -79.55
C ILE A 20 -10.18 -15.01 -78.24
N VAL A 21 -11.50 -15.17 -78.17
CA VAL A 21 -12.26 -14.94 -76.92
C VAL A 21 -11.95 -16.01 -75.87
N LEU A 22 -11.75 -17.27 -76.26
CA LEU A 22 -11.34 -18.33 -75.33
C LEU A 22 -9.89 -18.19 -74.84
N LEU A 23 -8.99 -17.64 -75.67
CA LEU A 23 -7.62 -17.29 -75.23
C LEU A 23 -7.57 -16.03 -74.35
N PHE A 24 -8.52 -15.09 -74.51
CA PHE A 24 -8.66 -13.94 -73.61
C PHE A 24 -9.27 -14.34 -72.26
N PHE A 25 -10.23 -15.28 -72.24
CA PHE A 25 -10.83 -15.81 -71.00
C PHE A 25 -9.91 -16.79 -70.25
N GLY A 26 -9.02 -17.50 -70.97
CA GLY A 26 -8.02 -18.39 -70.38
C GLY A 26 -6.90 -17.67 -69.62
N TRP A 27 -6.66 -16.37 -69.91
CA TRP A 27 -5.61 -15.58 -69.25
C TRP A 27 -6.11 -14.77 -68.04
N THR A 28 -7.43 -14.54 -67.92
CA THR A 28 -8.00 -13.84 -66.75
C THR A 28 -8.19 -14.74 -65.52
N MET A 29 -8.02 -16.05 -65.67
CA MET A 29 -7.98 -16.99 -64.54
C MET A 29 -6.54 -17.19 -64.06
N VAL A 30 -5.78 -16.08 -63.91
CA VAL A 30 -4.69 -16.08 -62.94
C VAL A 30 -5.36 -16.24 -61.60
N LEU A 31 -5.44 -17.49 -61.14
CA LEU A 31 -5.48 -17.82 -59.73
C LEU A 31 -4.33 -17.04 -59.08
N PHE A 32 -4.63 -15.85 -58.58
CA PHE A 32 -3.85 -15.23 -57.53
C PHE A 32 -3.95 -16.18 -56.34
N SER A 33 -3.10 -17.21 -56.31
CA SER A 33 -2.74 -17.82 -55.05
C SER A 33 -2.06 -16.70 -54.27
N GLN A 34 -2.84 -15.97 -53.48
CA GLN A 34 -2.31 -14.91 -52.64
C GLN A 34 -1.29 -15.58 -51.73
N ASP A 35 0.00 -15.29 -51.95
CA ASP A 35 1.06 -15.81 -51.10
C ASP A 35 1.01 -15.06 -49.78
N TYR A 36 0.19 -15.60 -48.88
CA TYR A 36 0.04 -15.10 -47.53
C TYR A 36 1.33 -15.30 -46.72
N GLY A 37 2.23 -16.20 -47.11
CA GLY A 37 3.53 -16.40 -46.44
C GLY A 37 4.46 -15.19 -46.59
N ALA A 38 4.59 -14.67 -47.82
CA ALA A 38 5.35 -13.45 -48.09
C ALA A 38 4.71 -12.22 -47.41
N SER A 39 3.38 -12.14 -47.43
CA SER A 39 2.64 -11.02 -46.81
C SER A 39 2.73 -11.05 -45.28
N LEU A 40 2.69 -12.24 -44.67
CA LEU A 40 2.84 -12.42 -43.23
C LEU A 40 4.24 -11.98 -42.76
N SER A 41 5.29 -12.44 -43.47
CA SER A 41 6.67 -12.03 -43.18
C SER A 41 6.84 -10.52 -43.23
N ARG A 42 6.26 -9.87 -44.26
CA ARG A 42 6.26 -8.40 -44.38
C ARG A 42 5.56 -7.73 -43.20
N GLY A 43 4.40 -8.23 -42.78
CA GLY A 43 3.68 -7.70 -41.62
C GLY A 43 4.51 -7.75 -40.33
N ILE A 44 5.25 -8.85 -40.12
CA ILE A 44 6.13 -9.03 -38.97
C ILE A 44 7.32 -8.06 -39.03
N THR A 45 7.93 -7.88 -40.21
CA THR A 45 9.02 -6.92 -40.39
C THR A 45 8.56 -5.50 -40.11
N LEU A 46 7.41 -5.08 -40.65
CA LEU A 46 6.84 -3.76 -40.40
C LEU A 46 6.58 -3.51 -38.90
N LEU A 47 6.16 -4.54 -38.16
CA LEU A 47 5.99 -4.47 -36.72
C LEU A 47 7.32 -4.24 -36.00
N SER A 48 8.38 -4.95 -36.41
CA SER A 48 9.73 -4.77 -35.85
C SER A 48 10.34 -3.39 -36.17
N GLU A 49 9.93 -2.77 -37.28
CA GLU A 49 10.28 -1.39 -37.66
C GLU A 49 9.45 -0.32 -36.93
N GLY A 50 8.46 -0.72 -36.12
CA GLY A 50 7.54 0.20 -35.45
C GLY A 50 6.45 0.79 -36.33
N LYS A 51 6.32 0.32 -37.58
CA LYS A 51 5.28 0.75 -38.54
C LYS A 51 3.97 0.01 -38.29
N TYR A 52 3.37 0.25 -37.13
CA TYR A 52 2.23 -0.54 -36.65
C TYR A 52 1.00 -0.48 -37.55
N GLN A 53 0.66 0.69 -38.12
CA GLN A 53 -0.48 0.83 -39.03
C GLN A 53 -0.25 0.04 -40.32
N GLU A 54 0.93 0.12 -40.94
CA GLU A 54 1.22 -0.63 -42.16
C GLU A 54 1.25 -2.14 -41.90
N ALA A 55 1.74 -2.56 -40.73
CA ALA A 55 1.66 -3.96 -40.30
C ALA A 55 0.21 -4.42 -40.18
N ILE A 56 -0.66 -3.62 -39.54
CA ILE A 56 -2.10 -3.90 -39.43
C ILE A 56 -2.73 -4.03 -40.82
N ASP A 57 -2.49 -3.07 -41.72
CA ASP A 57 -3.06 -3.07 -43.07
C ASP A 57 -2.62 -4.28 -43.89
N THR A 58 -1.40 -4.78 -43.65
CA THR A 58 -0.86 -5.98 -44.28
C THR A 58 -1.45 -7.27 -43.69
N LEU A 59 -1.68 -7.32 -42.37
CA LEU A 59 -2.10 -8.53 -41.64
C LEU A 59 -3.62 -8.76 -41.67
N VAL A 60 -4.44 -7.70 -41.70
CA VAL A 60 -5.91 -7.80 -41.71
C VAL A 60 -6.46 -8.65 -42.87
N PRO A 61 -5.99 -8.50 -44.12
CA PRO A 61 -6.43 -9.37 -45.22
C PRO A 61 -6.15 -10.86 -44.95
N ILE A 62 -5.02 -11.18 -44.34
CA ILE A 62 -4.62 -12.57 -44.04
C ILE A 62 -5.54 -13.15 -42.96
N ALA A 63 -5.76 -12.40 -41.88
CA ALA A 63 -6.61 -12.79 -40.76
C ALA A 63 -8.10 -12.98 -41.16
N THR A 64 -8.54 -12.34 -42.25
CA THR A 64 -9.95 -12.37 -42.69
C THR A 64 -10.21 -13.25 -43.91
N LYS A 65 -9.23 -13.41 -44.81
CA LYS A 65 -9.41 -14.06 -46.11
C LYS A 65 -8.61 -15.35 -46.29
N SER A 66 -7.64 -15.66 -45.42
CA SER A 66 -6.92 -16.94 -45.54
C SER A 66 -7.87 -18.10 -45.22
N SER A 67 -7.85 -19.13 -46.07
CA SER A 67 -8.60 -20.37 -45.87
C SER A 67 -7.86 -21.37 -44.98
N LYS A 68 -6.59 -21.11 -44.64
CA LYS A 68 -5.76 -21.97 -43.80
C LYS A 68 -5.76 -21.44 -42.37
N ALA A 69 -6.23 -22.27 -41.44
CA ALA A 69 -6.35 -21.90 -40.02
C ALA A 69 -5.01 -21.50 -39.39
N ASP A 70 -3.89 -22.13 -39.76
CA ASP A 70 -2.57 -21.78 -39.23
C ASP A 70 -2.10 -20.40 -39.72
N GLU A 71 -2.29 -20.07 -41.01
CA GLU A 71 -1.95 -18.74 -41.55
C GLU A 71 -2.85 -17.65 -40.96
N GLN A 72 -4.16 -17.95 -40.84
CA GLN A 72 -5.11 -17.06 -40.19
C GLN A 72 -4.71 -16.78 -38.74
N GLY A 73 -4.36 -17.82 -37.98
CA GLY A 73 -3.94 -17.71 -36.60
C GLY A 73 -2.64 -16.94 -36.40
N GLU A 74 -1.63 -17.21 -37.22
CA GLU A 74 -0.39 -16.42 -37.22
C GLU A 74 -0.68 -14.94 -37.47
N ALA A 75 -1.51 -14.61 -38.47
CA ALA A 75 -1.89 -13.23 -38.74
C ALA A 75 -2.63 -12.58 -37.57
N LEU A 76 -3.58 -13.30 -36.94
CA LEU A 76 -4.32 -12.81 -35.77
C LEU A 76 -3.42 -12.55 -34.56
N TYR A 77 -2.43 -13.41 -34.32
CA TYR A 77 -1.43 -13.20 -33.27
C TYR A 77 -0.65 -11.90 -33.48
N TRP A 78 -0.07 -11.73 -34.67
CA TRP A 78 0.73 -10.55 -34.99
C TRP A 78 -0.12 -9.28 -35.08
N LEU A 79 -1.38 -9.39 -35.50
CA LEU A 79 -2.33 -8.30 -35.48
C LEU A 79 -2.66 -7.86 -34.05
N GLY A 80 -2.85 -8.82 -33.13
CA GLY A 80 -2.98 -8.53 -31.70
C GLY A 80 -1.76 -7.79 -31.16
N GLN A 81 -0.55 -8.26 -31.47
CA GLN A 81 0.69 -7.59 -31.08
C GLN A 81 0.79 -6.17 -31.68
N ALA A 82 0.38 -5.97 -32.93
CA ALA A 82 0.41 -4.67 -33.60
C ALA A 82 -0.57 -3.69 -32.94
N TYR A 83 -1.80 -4.12 -32.67
CA TYR A 83 -2.80 -3.31 -31.97
C TYR A 83 -2.37 -2.96 -30.55
N LEU A 84 -1.80 -3.91 -29.80
CA LEU A 84 -1.25 -3.66 -28.47
C LEU A 84 -0.15 -2.58 -28.52
N SER A 85 0.76 -2.68 -29.48
CA SER A 85 1.89 -1.74 -29.63
C SER A 85 1.44 -0.34 -30.04
N ARG A 86 0.28 -0.23 -30.68
CA ARG A 86 -0.34 1.04 -31.09
C ARG A 86 -1.26 1.64 -30.01
N GLY A 87 -1.55 0.92 -28.93
CA GLY A 87 -2.49 1.35 -27.90
C GLY A 87 -3.96 1.06 -28.22
N GLU A 88 -4.25 0.29 -29.26
CA GLU A 88 -5.61 -0.13 -29.63
C GLU A 88 -6.02 -1.40 -28.87
N TYR A 89 -6.06 -1.32 -27.54
CA TYR A 89 -6.16 -2.48 -26.64
C TYR A 89 -7.42 -3.34 -26.88
N GLY A 90 -8.58 -2.71 -27.12
CA GLY A 90 -9.81 -3.44 -27.42
C GLY A 90 -9.72 -4.29 -28.69
N LYS A 91 -9.08 -3.77 -29.74
CA LYS A 91 -8.84 -4.53 -30.98
C LYS A 91 -7.78 -5.62 -30.79
N SER A 92 -6.78 -5.37 -29.96
CA SER A 92 -5.80 -6.39 -29.56
C SER A 92 -6.50 -7.58 -28.89
N ILE A 93 -7.37 -7.32 -27.91
CA ILE A 93 -8.13 -8.37 -27.22
C ILE A 93 -8.98 -9.15 -28.24
N ALA A 94 -9.74 -8.45 -29.09
CA ALA A 94 -10.59 -9.09 -30.09
C ALA A 94 -9.81 -9.96 -31.09
N ALA A 95 -8.61 -9.53 -31.50
CA ALA A 95 -7.75 -10.31 -32.40
C ALA A 95 -7.26 -11.60 -31.73
N ILE A 96 -6.85 -11.54 -30.46
CA ILE A 96 -6.42 -12.73 -29.72
C ILE A 96 -7.60 -13.66 -29.42
N GLU A 97 -8.79 -13.13 -29.12
CA GLU A 97 -10.00 -13.95 -28.95
C GLU A 97 -10.43 -14.65 -30.24
N ALA A 98 -10.22 -14.01 -31.40
CA ALA A 98 -10.40 -14.66 -32.68
C ALA A 98 -9.38 -15.80 -32.89
N LEU A 99 -8.12 -15.61 -32.48
CA LEU A 99 -7.09 -16.65 -32.51
C LEU A 99 -7.43 -17.83 -31.58
N GLU A 100 -7.95 -17.56 -30.38
CA GLU A 100 -8.43 -18.61 -29.46
C GLU A 100 -9.52 -19.47 -30.11
N LYS A 101 -10.38 -18.88 -30.96
CA LYS A 101 -11.42 -19.59 -31.72
C LYS A 101 -10.85 -20.44 -32.86
N THR A 102 -9.77 -20.01 -33.53
CA THR A 102 -9.12 -20.84 -34.57
C THR A 102 -8.45 -22.07 -33.97
N LYS A 103 -8.02 -21.99 -32.70
CA LYS A 103 -7.23 -23.02 -31.97
C LYS A 103 -5.92 -23.38 -32.67
N ARG A 104 -5.49 -22.56 -33.63
CA ARG A 104 -4.41 -22.85 -34.58
C ARG A 104 -3.61 -21.59 -34.89
N PRO A 105 -2.27 -21.67 -34.95
CA PRO A 105 -1.48 -22.80 -34.45
C PRO A 105 -1.49 -22.83 -32.90
N PRO A 106 -1.44 -24.00 -32.24
CA PRO A 106 -1.63 -24.10 -30.79
C PRO A 106 -0.64 -23.25 -29.97
N GLN A 107 0.62 -23.17 -30.44
CA GLN A 107 1.64 -22.36 -29.77
C GLN A 107 1.26 -20.87 -29.74
N ARG A 108 0.68 -20.35 -30.82
CA ARG A 108 0.24 -18.94 -30.87
C ARG A 108 -0.97 -18.68 -30.00
N VAL A 109 -1.85 -19.66 -29.82
CA VAL A 109 -2.97 -19.54 -28.87
C VAL A 109 -2.44 -19.36 -27.45
N ILE A 110 -1.40 -20.11 -27.07
CA ILE A 110 -0.72 -19.95 -25.78
C ILE A 110 -0.02 -18.59 -25.72
N ASP A 111 0.79 -18.25 -26.73
CA ASP A 111 1.55 -16.99 -26.76
C ASP A 111 0.64 -15.76 -26.75
N GLY A 112 -0.54 -15.85 -27.38
CA GLY A 112 -1.54 -14.79 -27.44
C GLY A 112 -2.10 -14.41 -26.07
N ALA A 113 -2.16 -15.36 -25.12
CA ALA A 113 -2.62 -15.08 -23.75
C ALA A 113 -1.79 -13.98 -23.07
N TYR A 114 -0.47 -13.94 -23.32
CA TYR A 114 0.38 -12.86 -22.81
C TYR A 114 0.01 -11.48 -23.40
N ILE A 115 -0.26 -11.41 -24.70
CA ILE A 115 -0.70 -10.19 -25.38
C ILE A 115 -2.05 -9.73 -24.82
N LYS A 116 -3.01 -10.66 -24.67
CA LYS A 116 -4.33 -10.39 -24.13
C LYS A 116 -4.27 -9.91 -22.68
N GLY A 117 -3.49 -10.56 -21.82
CA GLY A 117 -3.29 -10.13 -20.44
C GLY A 117 -2.75 -8.70 -20.35
N ARG A 118 -1.76 -8.35 -21.17
CA ARG A 118 -1.25 -6.97 -21.24
C ARG A 118 -2.30 -5.98 -21.74
N ALA A 119 -3.05 -6.31 -22.79
CA ALA A 119 -4.11 -5.43 -23.27
C ALA A 119 -5.23 -5.24 -22.23
N LEU A 120 -5.59 -6.30 -21.50
CA LEU A 120 -6.56 -6.25 -20.42
C LEU A 120 -6.10 -5.34 -19.27
N TYR A 121 -4.83 -5.42 -18.87
CA TYR A 121 -4.21 -4.51 -17.91
C TYR A 121 -4.38 -3.04 -18.32
N GLU A 122 -4.04 -2.71 -19.57
CA GLU A 122 -4.13 -1.32 -20.08
C GLU A 122 -5.59 -0.81 -20.14
N THR A 123 -6.57 -1.71 -20.22
CA THR A 123 -8.00 -1.37 -20.14
C THR A 123 -8.57 -1.40 -18.72
N GLY A 124 -7.75 -1.65 -17.70
CA GLY A 124 -8.18 -1.72 -16.30
C GLY A 124 -8.93 -3.00 -15.91
N GLN A 125 -8.97 -4.01 -16.77
CA GLN A 125 -9.62 -5.31 -16.51
C GLN A 125 -8.65 -6.24 -15.75
N TYR A 126 -8.27 -5.83 -14.55
CA TYR A 126 -7.14 -6.40 -13.82
C TYR A 126 -7.35 -7.86 -13.39
N GLU A 127 -8.54 -8.21 -12.90
CA GLU A 127 -8.85 -9.57 -12.45
C GLU A 127 -8.87 -10.56 -13.62
N THR A 128 -9.47 -10.16 -14.74
CA THR A 128 -9.49 -10.98 -15.97
C THR A 128 -8.08 -11.15 -16.52
N SER A 129 -7.29 -10.08 -16.52
CA SER A 129 -5.87 -10.10 -16.92
C SER A 129 -5.06 -11.10 -16.09
N ILE A 130 -5.21 -11.09 -14.76
CA ILE A 130 -4.53 -12.02 -13.87
C ILE A 130 -4.88 -13.47 -14.22
N GLY A 131 -6.16 -13.78 -14.40
CA GLY A 131 -6.60 -15.14 -14.76
C GLY A 131 -5.97 -15.64 -16.07
N VAL A 132 -5.96 -14.78 -17.10
CA VAL A 132 -5.33 -15.09 -18.40
C VAL A 132 -3.81 -15.29 -18.27
N LEU A 133 -3.14 -14.45 -17.49
CA LEU A 133 -1.69 -14.54 -17.29
C LEU A 133 -1.27 -15.73 -16.41
N GLN A 134 -2.11 -16.13 -15.46
CA GLN A 134 -1.90 -17.34 -14.65
C GLN A 134 -2.02 -18.60 -15.50
N ASP A 135 -3.05 -18.69 -16.35
CA ASP A 135 -3.20 -19.79 -17.30
C ASP A 135 -2.03 -19.84 -18.31
N PHE A 136 -1.57 -18.67 -18.78
CA PHE A 136 -0.35 -18.59 -19.58
C PHE A 136 0.87 -19.14 -18.82
N PHE A 137 1.07 -18.73 -17.57
CA PHE A 137 2.20 -19.14 -16.74
C PHE A 137 2.28 -20.66 -16.52
N THR A 138 1.13 -21.35 -16.39
CA THR A 138 1.09 -22.80 -16.18
C THR A 138 1.35 -23.60 -17.46
N LYS A 139 1.07 -23.02 -18.64
CA LYS A 139 1.22 -23.69 -19.95
C LYS A 139 2.60 -23.57 -20.58
N ILE A 140 3.48 -22.75 -20.01
CA ILE A 140 4.82 -22.51 -20.53
C ILE A 140 5.87 -23.14 -19.61
N GLU A 141 7.02 -23.51 -20.19
CA GLU A 141 8.18 -23.98 -19.43
C GLU A 141 9.32 -22.96 -19.39
N ASP A 142 9.42 -22.12 -20.42
CA ASP A 142 10.49 -21.14 -20.58
C ASP A 142 10.58 -20.15 -19.38
N PRO A 143 11.71 -20.11 -18.67
CA PRO A 143 11.87 -19.26 -17.48
C PRO A 143 11.71 -17.76 -17.76
N ILE A 144 12.18 -17.29 -18.92
CA ILE A 144 12.08 -15.87 -19.28
C ILE A 144 10.61 -15.50 -19.44
N ARG A 145 9.84 -16.27 -20.20
CA ARG A 145 8.40 -16.04 -20.40
C ARG A 145 7.60 -16.17 -19.10
N LYS A 146 7.95 -17.11 -18.21
CA LYS A 146 7.35 -17.20 -16.87
C LYS A 146 7.56 -15.92 -16.07
N SER A 147 8.78 -15.39 -16.09
CA SER A 147 9.09 -14.14 -15.41
C SER A 147 8.32 -12.94 -15.98
N LEU A 148 8.09 -12.90 -17.30
CA LEU A 148 7.28 -11.85 -17.92
C LEU A 148 5.82 -11.91 -17.45
N ALA A 149 5.25 -13.12 -17.35
CA ALA A 149 3.88 -13.31 -16.85
C ALA A 149 3.75 -12.86 -15.39
N LEU A 150 4.69 -13.28 -14.52
CA LEU A 150 4.72 -12.85 -13.12
C LEU A 150 4.81 -11.33 -12.98
N PHE A 151 5.62 -10.68 -13.81
CA PHE A 151 5.73 -9.22 -13.76
C PHE A 151 4.37 -8.55 -13.99
N TRP A 152 3.66 -8.95 -15.06
CA TRP A 152 2.36 -8.37 -15.34
C TRP A 152 1.30 -8.75 -14.31
N ILE A 153 1.31 -9.97 -13.77
CA ILE A 153 0.43 -10.33 -12.63
C ILE A 153 0.67 -9.37 -11.46
N GLY A 154 1.94 -9.09 -11.15
CA GLY A 154 2.33 -8.09 -10.15
C GLY A 154 1.79 -6.69 -10.48
N GLU A 155 1.92 -6.23 -11.72
CA GLU A 155 1.41 -4.91 -12.14
C GLU A 155 -0.11 -4.80 -11.96
N ASN A 156 -0.86 -5.86 -12.27
CA ASN A 156 -2.32 -5.89 -12.08
C ASN A 156 -2.67 -5.81 -10.58
N LEU A 157 -2.02 -6.63 -9.74
CA LEU A 157 -2.23 -6.60 -8.28
C LEU A 157 -1.86 -5.23 -7.67
N PHE A 158 -0.75 -4.65 -8.12
CA PHE A 158 -0.31 -3.32 -7.70
C PHE A 158 -1.34 -2.25 -8.06
N SER A 159 -1.90 -2.32 -9.28
CA SER A 159 -2.88 -1.34 -9.78
C SER A 159 -4.24 -1.47 -9.10
N MET A 160 -4.60 -2.67 -8.61
CA MET A 160 -5.75 -2.88 -7.73
C MET A 160 -5.49 -2.47 -6.27
N GLY A 161 -4.28 -2.01 -5.92
CA GLY A 161 -3.91 -1.65 -4.55
C GLY A 161 -3.68 -2.86 -3.63
N GLN A 162 -3.64 -4.08 -4.18
CA GLN A 162 -3.38 -5.32 -3.44
C GLN A 162 -1.87 -5.50 -3.21
N TYR A 163 -1.27 -4.57 -2.47
CA TYR A 163 0.19 -4.47 -2.33
C TYR A 163 0.84 -5.69 -1.69
N GLY A 164 0.16 -6.36 -0.76
CA GLY A 164 0.69 -7.57 -0.11
C GLY A 164 0.82 -8.75 -1.07
N GLU A 165 -0.14 -8.95 -1.96
CA GLU A 165 -0.06 -10.01 -2.99
C GLU A 165 0.94 -9.61 -4.10
N ALA A 166 0.94 -8.34 -4.50
CA ALA A 166 1.92 -7.83 -5.46
C ALA A 166 3.36 -8.03 -4.96
N GLU A 167 3.63 -7.76 -3.68
CA GLU A 167 4.93 -7.98 -3.04
C GLU A 167 5.39 -9.44 -3.14
N LYS A 168 4.49 -10.41 -2.88
CA LYS A 168 4.81 -11.84 -3.03
C LYS A 168 5.19 -12.18 -4.46
N ILE A 169 4.45 -11.66 -5.45
CA ILE A 169 4.70 -11.94 -6.87
C ILE A 169 6.02 -11.34 -7.34
N TYR A 170 6.31 -10.07 -7.02
CA TYR A 170 7.59 -9.46 -7.39
C TYR A 170 8.77 -10.13 -6.68
N THR A 171 8.61 -10.51 -5.41
CA THR A 171 9.64 -11.27 -4.67
C THR A 171 9.92 -12.64 -5.31
N SER A 172 8.86 -13.34 -5.72
CA SER A 172 8.97 -14.60 -6.46
C SER A 172 9.72 -14.41 -7.78
N LEU A 173 9.41 -13.34 -8.53
CA LEU A 173 10.12 -13.01 -9.78
C LEU A 173 11.61 -12.80 -9.54
N ILE A 174 11.96 -11.96 -8.57
CA ILE A 174 13.35 -11.60 -8.24
C ILE A 174 14.13 -12.81 -7.76
N SER A 175 13.53 -13.67 -6.93
CA SER A 175 14.20 -14.83 -6.35
C SER A 175 14.37 -15.99 -7.35
N GLN A 176 13.33 -16.28 -8.14
CA GLN A 176 13.34 -17.45 -9.03
C GLN A 176 13.87 -17.15 -10.44
N TYR A 177 13.82 -15.89 -10.88
CA TYR A 177 14.17 -15.48 -12.24
C TYR A 177 15.14 -14.28 -12.27
N PRO A 178 16.36 -14.40 -11.72
CA PRO A 178 17.33 -13.31 -11.66
C PRO A 178 17.79 -12.80 -13.03
N GLN A 179 17.66 -13.60 -14.09
CA GLN A 179 18.00 -13.22 -15.47
C GLN A 179 16.80 -12.62 -16.24
N SER A 180 15.68 -12.35 -15.55
CA SER A 180 14.50 -11.79 -16.19
C SER A 180 14.78 -10.39 -16.75
N PRO A 181 14.32 -10.06 -17.97
CA PRO A 181 14.27 -8.68 -18.46
C PRO A 181 13.42 -7.75 -17.59
N LYS A 182 12.62 -8.30 -16.68
CA LYS A 182 11.76 -7.57 -15.74
C LYS A 182 12.29 -7.57 -14.31
N TYR A 183 13.50 -8.08 -14.08
CA TYR A 183 14.12 -8.13 -12.75
C TYR A 183 14.19 -6.76 -12.09
N GLU A 184 14.78 -5.77 -12.76
CA GLU A 184 14.90 -4.40 -12.21
C GLU A 184 13.54 -3.70 -12.07
N GLY A 185 12.63 -3.93 -13.01
CA GLY A 185 11.25 -3.42 -12.89
C GLY A 185 10.53 -3.97 -11.65
N ALA A 186 10.69 -5.27 -11.38
CA ALA A 186 10.11 -5.91 -10.20
C ALA A 186 10.74 -5.40 -8.90
N ARG A 187 12.07 -5.23 -8.86
CA ARG A 187 12.76 -4.63 -7.70
C ARG A 187 12.28 -3.23 -7.41
N TYR A 188 12.13 -2.41 -8.45
CA TYR A 188 11.60 -1.07 -8.31
C TYR A 188 10.17 -1.07 -7.73
N ARG A 189 9.28 -1.92 -8.26
CA ARG A 189 7.91 -2.05 -7.75
C ARG A 189 7.85 -2.53 -6.30
N LEU A 190 8.65 -3.52 -5.94
CA LEU A 190 8.78 -3.98 -4.57
C LEU A 190 9.26 -2.85 -3.65
N ALA A 191 10.19 -2.02 -4.12
CA ALA A 191 10.67 -0.90 -3.34
C ALA A 191 9.59 0.16 -3.07
N LEU A 192 8.77 0.47 -4.07
CA LEU A 192 7.61 1.38 -3.91
C LEU A 192 6.58 0.84 -2.92
N ILE A 193 6.28 -0.47 -2.98
CA ILE A 193 5.34 -1.11 -2.05
C ILE A 193 5.83 -0.93 -0.60
N GLN A 194 7.11 -1.23 -0.36
CA GLN A 194 7.70 -1.15 0.97
C GLN A 194 7.79 0.30 1.48
N GLN A 195 8.09 1.26 0.59
CA GLN A 195 8.05 2.67 0.95
C GLN A 195 6.65 3.09 1.41
N LYS A 196 5.60 2.67 0.70
CA LYS A 196 4.21 2.97 1.06
C LYS A 196 3.80 2.35 2.39
N GLN A 197 4.24 1.13 2.69
CA GLN A 197 4.01 0.48 3.99
C GLN A 197 4.66 1.28 5.12
N ILE A 198 5.94 1.66 4.97
CA ILE A 198 6.67 2.45 5.96
C ILE A 198 6.00 3.80 6.20
N GLU A 199 5.57 4.49 5.14
CA GLU A 199 4.85 5.76 5.25
C GLU A 199 3.55 5.59 6.06
N THR A 200 2.80 4.52 5.80
CA THR A 200 1.55 4.22 6.52
C THR A 200 1.82 3.92 8.00
N GLU A 201 2.86 3.15 8.32
CA GLU A 201 3.28 2.88 9.70
C GLU A 201 3.69 4.17 10.42
N LEU A 202 4.49 5.03 9.76
CA LEU A 202 4.95 6.30 10.31
C LEU A 202 3.79 7.26 10.58
N LEU A 203 2.84 7.36 9.65
CA LEU A 203 1.62 8.15 9.84
C LEU A 203 0.79 7.63 11.00
N GLY A 204 0.70 6.31 11.18
CA GLY A 204 0.05 5.68 12.33
C GLY A 204 0.71 6.07 13.66
N LEU A 205 2.04 5.95 13.73
CA LEU A 205 2.82 6.35 14.91
C LEU A 205 2.68 7.83 15.23
N LEU A 206 2.68 8.69 14.21
CA LEU A 206 2.52 10.14 14.38
C LEU A 206 1.15 10.49 14.97
N LYS A 207 0.08 9.86 14.46
CA LYS A 207 -1.28 10.06 14.98
C LYS A 207 -1.38 9.65 16.45
N TRP A 208 -0.90 8.45 16.76
CA TRP A 208 -0.92 7.94 18.13
C TRP A 208 -0.11 8.83 19.09
N SER A 209 1.09 9.27 18.68
CA SER A 209 1.91 10.18 19.49
C SER A 209 1.22 11.51 19.76
N HIS A 210 0.45 12.04 18.79
CA HIS A 210 -0.29 13.27 18.96
C HIS A 210 -1.48 13.10 19.92
N GLU A 211 -2.21 12.00 19.79
CA GLU A 211 -3.32 11.64 20.69
C GLU A 211 -2.85 11.49 22.14
N GLU A 212 -1.70 10.84 22.35
CA GLU A 212 -1.14 10.68 23.70
C GLU A 212 -0.66 12.00 24.29
N ALA A 213 -0.06 12.89 23.47
CA ALA A 213 0.32 14.23 23.92
C ALA A 213 -0.91 15.03 24.36
N LEU A 214 -2.01 14.97 23.59
CA LEU A 214 -3.27 15.63 23.94
C LEU A 214 -3.83 15.08 25.25
N ARG A 215 -3.83 13.75 25.42
CA ARG A 215 -4.29 13.09 26.65
C ARG A 215 -3.52 13.56 27.89
N ILE A 216 -2.20 13.67 27.78
CA ILE A 216 -1.34 14.15 28.87
C ILE A 216 -1.67 15.61 29.21
N THR A 217 -1.86 16.46 28.20
CA THR A 217 -2.25 17.87 28.40
C THR A 217 -3.60 17.97 29.11
N GLU A 218 -4.61 17.19 28.68
CA GLU A 218 -5.93 17.16 29.32
C GLU A 218 -5.86 16.66 30.78
N GLU A 219 -5.03 15.66 31.05
CA GLU A 219 -4.83 15.13 32.40
C GLU A 219 -4.15 16.17 33.30
N TYR A 220 -3.18 16.92 32.77
CA TYR A 220 -2.52 18.01 33.46
C TYR A 220 -3.51 19.13 33.81
N GLU A 221 -4.31 19.61 32.84
CA GLU A 221 -5.35 20.61 33.09
C GLU A 221 -6.36 20.15 34.15
N ARG A 222 -6.73 18.85 34.11
CA ARG A 222 -7.65 18.28 35.11
C ARG A 222 -7.05 18.30 36.51
N ARG A 223 -5.75 17.97 36.65
CA ARG A 223 -5.04 18.02 37.94
C ARG A 223 -4.88 19.46 38.44
N GLU A 224 -4.56 20.41 37.55
CA GLU A 224 -4.45 21.83 37.88
C GLU A 224 -5.76 22.36 38.48
N ARG A 225 -6.90 22.10 37.82
CA ARG A 225 -8.23 22.47 38.35
C ARG A 225 -8.52 21.85 39.71
N ALA A 226 -8.08 20.60 39.95
CA ALA A 226 -8.25 19.96 41.24
C ALA A 226 -7.39 20.61 42.33
N TYR A 227 -6.15 21.01 42.03
CA TYR A 227 -5.28 21.74 42.95
C TYR A 227 -5.82 23.13 43.27
N GLU A 228 -6.34 23.86 42.29
CA GLU A 228 -6.97 25.16 42.50
C GLU A 228 -8.17 25.05 43.45
N GLN A 229 -9.05 24.06 43.23
CA GLN A 229 -10.19 23.81 44.11
C GLN A 229 -9.75 23.45 45.54
N ALA A 230 -8.72 22.61 45.68
CA ALA A 230 -8.16 22.27 46.99
C ALA A 230 -7.57 23.50 47.69
N LEU A 231 -6.84 24.34 46.96
CA LEU A 231 -6.26 25.57 47.50
C LEU A 231 -7.34 26.53 48.00
N ILE A 232 -8.42 26.72 47.25
CA ILE A 232 -9.58 27.52 47.66
C ILE A 232 -10.21 26.94 48.94
N ALA A 233 -10.37 25.61 49.01
CA ALA A 233 -10.91 24.95 50.19
C ALA A 233 -10.01 25.14 51.42
N TYR A 234 -8.69 25.03 51.27
CA TYR A 234 -7.73 25.29 52.34
C TYR A 234 -7.77 26.76 52.78
N GLN A 235 -7.78 27.70 51.84
CA GLN A 235 -7.89 29.14 52.14
C GLN A 235 -9.17 29.44 52.93
N LYS A 236 -10.31 28.86 52.53
CA LYS A 236 -11.57 28.99 53.25
C LYS A 236 -11.48 28.41 54.66
N ARG A 237 -10.88 27.23 54.82
CA ARG A 237 -10.73 26.59 56.13
C ARG A 237 -9.83 27.39 57.07
N ILE A 238 -8.74 27.95 56.55
CA ILE A 238 -7.86 28.86 57.30
C ILE A 238 -8.63 30.12 57.71
N ALA A 239 -9.41 30.71 56.79
CA ALA A 239 -10.23 31.88 57.11
C ALA A 239 -11.31 31.60 58.16
N GLU A 240 -11.90 30.40 58.17
CA GLU A 240 -12.82 29.93 59.22
C GLU A 240 -12.09 29.78 60.57
N LEU A 241 -10.91 29.14 60.59
CA LEU A 241 -10.11 28.98 61.81
C LEU A 241 -9.66 30.33 62.38
N LEU A 242 -9.36 31.31 61.53
CA LEU A 242 -9.02 32.67 61.94
C LEU A 242 -10.24 33.47 62.43
N LYS A 243 -11.46 33.09 62.05
CA LYS A 243 -12.72 33.68 62.56
C LYS A 243 -13.16 33.10 63.90
N ASP A 244 -12.68 31.91 64.26
CA ASP A 244 -12.98 31.31 65.56
C ASP A 244 -12.35 32.17 66.68
N ASN A 245 -13.17 33.05 67.27
CA ASN A 245 -12.91 33.76 68.53
C ASN A 245 -12.67 32.82 69.73
N ARG A 246 -12.63 31.51 69.49
CA ARG A 246 -12.46 30.45 70.49
C ARG A 246 -11.18 30.63 71.30
N LEU A 247 -10.12 31.15 70.69
CA LEU A 247 -8.89 31.51 71.41
C LEU A 247 -9.15 32.64 72.42
N ALA A 248 -9.82 33.72 71.98
CA ALA A 248 -10.16 34.85 72.84
C ALA A 248 -11.17 34.49 73.94
N THR A 249 -12.16 33.62 73.66
CA THR A 249 -13.11 33.15 74.67
C THR A 249 -12.44 32.22 75.68
N LEU A 250 -11.56 31.32 75.24
CA LEU A 250 -10.79 30.45 76.14
C LEU A 250 -9.85 31.25 77.03
N GLU A 251 -9.21 32.32 76.52
CA GLU A 251 -8.40 33.22 77.34
C GLU A 251 -9.22 33.97 78.40
N GLN A 252 -10.47 34.31 78.08
CA GLN A 252 -11.37 34.96 79.02
C GLN A 252 -11.87 33.98 80.09
N GLU A 253 -12.26 32.76 79.70
CA GLU A 253 -12.61 31.68 80.62
C GLU A 253 -11.44 31.32 81.55
N ASN A 254 -10.21 31.28 81.03
CA ASN A 254 -9.03 30.99 81.84
C ASN A 254 -8.76 32.10 82.88
N ARG A 255 -8.99 33.37 82.51
CA ARG A 255 -8.92 34.51 83.46
C ARG A 255 -9.97 34.41 84.56
N ASP A 256 -11.21 34.07 84.21
CA ASP A 256 -12.29 33.91 85.18
C ASP A 256 -12.04 32.71 86.12
N LEU A 257 -11.54 31.59 85.59
CA LEU A 257 -11.18 30.43 86.40
C LEU A 257 -10.03 30.74 87.37
N LEU A 258 -9.03 31.52 86.96
CA LEU A 258 -7.95 31.95 87.86
C LEU A 258 -8.46 32.84 88.99
N LEU A 259 -9.41 33.74 88.73
CA LEU A 259 -10.06 34.55 89.75
C LEU A 259 -10.88 33.69 90.72
N GLN A 260 -11.59 32.67 90.22
CA GLN A 260 -12.32 31.73 91.07
C GLN A 260 -11.37 30.90 91.95
N ILE A 261 -10.26 30.41 91.39
CA ILE A 261 -9.23 29.69 92.15
C ILE A 261 -8.63 30.59 93.23
N ALA A 262 -8.39 31.87 92.96
CA ALA A 262 -7.90 32.82 93.95
C ALA A 262 -8.90 33.00 95.10
N ARG A 263 -10.18 33.22 94.80
CA ARG A 263 -11.25 33.33 95.82
C ARG A 263 -11.38 32.05 96.65
N LEU A 264 -11.42 30.89 95.99
CA LEU A 264 -11.53 29.60 96.68
C LEU A 264 -10.30 29.33 97.55
N LYS A 265 -9.11 29.78 97.16
CA LYS A 265 -7.90 29.71 97.99
C LYS A 265 -8.00 30.61 99.22
N ASP A 266 -8.54 31.82 99.09
CA ASP A 266 -8.78 32.72 100.21
C ASP A 266 -9.85 32.15 101.15
N GLU A 267 -10.94 31.61 100.62
CA GLU A 267 -11.99 30.91 101.39
C GLU A 267 -11.45 29.66 102.08
N LEU A 268 -10.59 28.88 101.42
CA LEU A 268 -9.89 27.74 102.02
C LEU A 268 -8.87 28.16 103.07
N ALA A 269 -8.20 29.31 102.92
CA ALA A 269 -7.30 29.85 103.94
C ALA A 269 -8.08 30.30 105.19
N VAL A 270 -9.29 30.84 104.99
CA VAL A 270 -10.23 31.14 106.08
C VAL A 270 -10.75 29.86 106.75
N ALA A 271 -11.09 28.83 105.97
CA ALA A 271 -11.57 27.53 106.48
C ALA A 271 -10.46 26.66 107.12
N ARG A 272 -9.19 26.83 106.72
CA ARG A 272 -8.02 26.12 107.28
C ARG A 272 -7.59 26.61 108.66
N ASN A 273 -8.16 27.70 109.17
CA ASN A 273 -7.95 28.16 110.55
C ASN A 273 -8.87 27.46 111.59
N THR A 274 -9.46 26.31 111.23
CA THR A 274 -10.15 25.36 112.13
C THR A 274 -9.48 23.97 112.07
N PRO A 275 -9.23 23.26 113.20
CA PRO A 275 -8.14 22.27 113.26
C PRO A 275 -8.51 20.79 112.98
N ALA A 276 -7.52 20.09 112.40
CA ALA A 276 -7.24 18.64 112.31
C ALA A 276 -8.06 17.82 111.26
N THR A 277 -7.53 16.87 110.46
CA THR A 277 -6.31 16.02 110.50
C THR A 277 -6.02 15.44 109.09
N ALA A 278 -4.76 15.18 108.72
CA ALA A 278 -4.32 14.40 107.52
C ALA A 278 -4.22 12.89 107.85
N PRO A 279 -4.13 11.88 106.92
CA PRO A 279 -2.97 11.69 105.98
C PRO A 279 -3.17 10.87 104.66
N GLN A 280 -2.16 10.96 103.75
CA GLN A 280 -1.56 9.95 102.80
C GLN A 280 -2.46 9.21 101.75
N GLU A 281 -2.05 8.74 100.56
CA GLU A 281 -0.80 8.59 99.77
C GLU A 281 -1.13 8.28 98.27
N THR A 282 -0.12 8.38 97.40
CA THR A 282 0.11 8.06 95.94
C THR A 282 -0.39 6.69 95.37
N PRO A 283 -0.21 6.25 94.08
CA PRO A 283 0.61 6.71 92.91
C PRO A 283 0.00 6.54 91.46
N ALA A 284 0.80 6.87 90.41
CA ALA A 284 1.00 6.15 89.11
C ALA A 284 0.78 6.91 87.77
N ALA A 285 1.80 6.80 86.90
CA ALA A 285 2.01 7.27 85.51
C ALA A 285 1.23 6.41 84.46
N PRO A 286 1.34 6.53 83.09
CA PRO A 286 2.30 7.27 82.23
C PRO A 286 1.71 7.96 80.94
N SER A 287 2.61 8.57 80.15
CA SER A 287 2.42 9.26 78.85
C SER A 287 1.97 8.36 77.67
N PRO A 288 1.55 8.95 76.53
CA PRO A 288 2.32 8.68 75.31
C PRO A 288 2.48 9.87 74.34
N SER A 289 3.62 9.81 73.65
CA SER A 289 4.10 10.66 72.57
C SER A 289 3.32 10.44 71.27
N ILE A 290 3.09 11.49 70.49
CA ILE A 290 2.53 11.43 69.13
C ILE A 290 3.66 11.63 68.12
N THR A 291 3.83 10.63 67.25
CA THR A 291 4.77 10.58 66.13
C THR A 291 4.34 11.53 65.01
N GLN A 292 5.28 12.31 64.50
CA GLN A 292 5.12 13.11 63.27
C GLN A 292 5.16 12.19 62.05
N GLU A 293 4.09 12.16 61.25
CA GLU A 293 4.13 11.66 59.88
C GLU A 293 4.55 12.80 58.94
N THR A 294 5.61 12.56 58.18
CA THR A 294 6.11 13.45 57.13
C THR A 294 5.45 13.05 55.80
N PRO A 295 5.07 13.98 54.91
CA PRO A 295 4.43 13.64 53.64
C PRO A 295 5.39 12.92 52.69
N ALA A 296 4.86 11.89 52.02
CA ALA A 296 5.56 11.07 51.05
C ALA A 296 6.01 11.88 49.81
N THR A 297 7.25 11.64 49.41
CA THR A 297 7.88 12.03 48.15
C THR A 297 7.12 11.43 46.96
N PRO A 298 6.94 12.16 45.83
CA PRO A 298 6.20 11.67 44.67
C PRO A 298 6.91 10.48 44.00
N SER A 299 6.12 9.44 43.72
CA SER A 299 6.55 8.21 43.06
C SER A 299 6.94 8.43 41.60
N LYS A 300 7.96 7.67 41.17
CA LYS A 300 8.43 7.55 39.79
C LYS A 300 7.26 7.28 38.83
N THR A 301 7.19 8.05 37.75
CA THR A 301 6.32 7.80 36.60
C THR A 301 6.59 6.39 36.06
N GLU A 302 5.68 5.44 36.33
CA GLU A 302 5.68 4.14 35.66
C GLU A 302 5.38 4.39 34.16
N GLU A 303 6.38 4.19 33.29
CA GLU A 303 6.17 4.27 31.84
C GLU A 303 5.16 3.18 31.43
N ASN A 304 4.04 3.59 30.84
CA ASN A 304 2.98 2.71 30.36
C ASN A 304 3.56 1.64 29.40
N PRO A 305 3.35 0.34 29.64
CA PRO A 305 3.93 -0.74 28.84
C PRO A 305 3.58 -0.67 27.34
N GLN A 306 2.44 -0.07 26.97
CA GLN A 306 2.11 0.20 25.56
C GLN A 306 3.07 1.21 24.91
N VAL A 307 3.52 2.22 25.67
CA VAL A 307 4.50 3.22 25.21
C VAL A 307 5.85 2.55 24.96
N LEU A 308 6.24 1.59 25.80
CA LEU A 308 7.49 0.84 25.64
C LEU A 308 7.47 -0.06 24.39
N GLU A 309 6.36 -0.75 24.14
CA GLU A 309 6.19 -1.57 22.94
C GLU A 309 6.25 -0.72 21.65
N LEU A 310 5.66 0.48 21.68
CA LEU A 310 5.66 1.38 20.53
C LEU A 310 7.03 2.04 20.29
N LYS A 311 7.77 2.38 21.36
CA LYS A 311 9.18 2.80 21.25
C LYS A 311 10.00 1.70 20.58
N GLN A 312 9.76 0.44 20.93
CA GLN A 312 10.45 -0.70 20.32
C GLN A 312 10.10 -0.85 18.83
N LYS A 313 8.82 -0.78 18.46
CA LYS A 313 8.38 -0.81 17.04
C LYS A 313 9.00 0.33 16.23
N ALA A 314 9.05 1.55 16.77
CA ALA A 314 9.67 2.69 16.12
C ALA A 314 11.19 2.48 15.91
N LEU A 315 11.87 1.88 16.89
CA LEU A 315 13.29 1.52 16.80
C LEU A 315 13.54 0.47 15.70
N ASP A 316 12.67 -0.54 15.60
CA ASP A 316 12.77 -1.58 14.58
C ASP A 316 12.54 -1.02 13.17
N ILE A 317 11.60 -0.10 13.00
CA ILE A 317 11.39 0.62 11.73
C ILE A 317 12.64 1.44 11.38
N LYS A 318 13.18 2.20 12.34
CA LYS A 318 14.41 3.00 12.15
C LYS A 318 15.58 2.11 11.68
N ASN A 319 15.79 0.99 12.34
CA ASN A 319 16.88 0.07 12.02
C ASN A 319 16.69 -0.58 10.64
N ARG A 320 15.46 -0.94 10.26
CA ARG A 320 15.14 -1.44 8.91
C ARG A 320 15.47 -0.40 7.83
N ILE A 321 15.15 0.87 8.05
CA ILE A 321 15.46 1.97 7.12
C ILE A 321 16.97 2.16 6.99
N ILE A 322 17.71 2.21 8.10
CA ILE A 322 19.17 2.36 8.11
C ILE A 322 19.84 1.23 7.32
N ASN A 323 19.46 -0.02 7.58
CA ASN A 323 20.02 -1.17 6.89
C ASN A 323 19.75 -1.14 5.39
N ARG A 324 18.61 -0.59 4.97
CA ARG A 324 18.25 -0.46 3.56
C ARG A 324 19.01 0.64 2.85
N ILE A 325 19.23 1.79 3.49
CA ILE A 325 20.08 2.85 2.96
C ILE A 325 21.49 2.30 2.74
N ALA A 326 22.03 1.58 3.73
CA ALA A 326 23.33 0.94 3.61
C ALA A 326 23.40 -0.10 2.47
N ALA A 327 22.32 -0.88 2.24
CA ALA A 327 22.24 -1.83 1.13
C ALA A 327 22.14 -1.15 -0.25
N LEU A 328 21.45 -0.02 -0.34
CA LEU A 328 21.39 0.77 -1.58
C LEU A 328 22.75 1.40 -1.89
N GLU A 329 23.44 1.94 -0.88
CA GLU A 329 24.79 2.48 -1.01
C GLU A 329 25.83 1.43 -1.41
N SER A 330 25.72 0.20 -0.88
CA SER A 330 26.61 -0.90 -1.27
C SER A 330 26.37 -1.35 -2.72
N SER A 331 25.11 -1.43 -3.15
CA SER A 331 24.77 -1.76 -4.54
C SER A 331 25.27 -0.69 -5.53
N ARG A 332 25.17 0.59 -5.16
CA ARG A 332 25.63 1.72 -5.99
C ARG A 332 27.16 1.81 -6.07
N SER A 333 27.87 1.32 -5.05
CA SER A 333 29.33 1.26 -5.00
C SER A 333 29.91 0.12 -5.84
N GLN A 334 29.14 -0.95 -6.08
CA GLN A 334 29.52 -2.07 -6.94
C GLN A 334 29.30 -1.80 -8.44
N GLU A 335 28.43 -0.83 -8.79
CA GLU A 335 28.16 -0.41 -10.17
C GLU A 335 29.05 0.73 -10.68
N ALA A 336 29.94 1.29 -9.85
CA ALA A 336 30.88 2.32 -10.29
C ALA A 336 31.96 1.69 -11.20
N PRO A 337 32.10 2.11 -12.48
CA PRO A 337 33.13 1.56 -13.35
C PRO A 337 34.50 1.91 -12.79
N GLN A 338 35.32 0.88 -12.52
CA GLN A 338 36.75 1.07 -12.31
C GLN A 338 37.32 1.73 -13.57
N LYS A 339 37.60 3.03 -13.46
CA LYS A 339 38.32 3.79 -14.49
C LYS A 339 39.81 3.50 -14.42
#